data_AF-A0A164C087-F1
#
_entry.id   AF-A0A164C087-F1
#
_cell.length_a   1.000
_cell.length_b   1.000
_cell.length_c   1.000
_cell.angle_alpha   90.00
_cell.angle_beta   90.00
_cell.angle_gamma   90.00
#
_symmetry.space_group_name_H-M   'P 1'
#
loop_
_entity.id
_entity.type
_entity.pdbx_description
1 polymer ?
#
loop_
_entity_poly.entity_id
_entity_poly.type
_entity_poly.pdbx_seq_one_letter_code
_entity_poly.pdbx_strand_id
1 'polypeptide(L)'
;MIPNIESIFIHIAVKIEKPKNLDAYVSTASEDFSFDKNNRFTDYHKKNSNNSFISLDDKKQWYYFTNFEVNSFSELKLARQIFKPSYLNQELTLPLIEQLTKEDLIPKFEGYDKGYAHVSVKTKDIQSLSPIIKSRLANVDGEDDPIVSSNLHYISNTYNHTKTNFISGVETNSFATITESSDYYNSIHIPKVSNLYLKYFLYFIEHGIVPSKQMMPKLLNNLWLSTQANTNNWNSNLLKVIPLPD
;
A
#
# COMPACT_ATOMS: atom_id res chain seq x y z
N MET A 1 12.67 1.81 -16.85
CA MET A 1 13.19 0.78 -15.93
C MET A 1 14.09 1.46 -14.92
N ILE A 2 13.80 1.27 -13.63
CA ILE A 2 14.56 1.92 -12.54
C ILE A 2 15.89 1.16 -12.35
N PRO A 3 17.06 1.83 -12.39
CA PRO A 3 18.34 1.15 -12.26
C PRO A 3 18.45 0.31 -10.98
N ASN A 4 19.11 -0.84 -11.08
CA ASN A 4 19.36 -1.77 -9.97
C ASN A 4 18.11 -2.37 -9.30
N ILE A 5 16.95 -2.29 -9.96
CA ILE A 5 15.73 -2.99 -9.55
C ILE A 5 15.43 -4.10 -10.55
N GLU A 6 15.16 -5.30 -10.04
CA GLU A 6 14.83 -6.47 -10.87
C GLU A 6 13.32 -6.54 -11.15
N SER A 7 12.48 -6.22 -10.17
CA SER A 7 11.02 -6.24 -10.33
C SER A 7 10.34 -5.30 -9.34
N ILE A 8 9.18 -4.75 -9.73
CA ILE A 8 8.33 -3.93 -8.88
C ILE A 8 6.90 -4.43 -9.00
N PHE A 9 6.32 -4.78 -7.87
CA PHE A 9 4.90 -5.11 -7.76
C PHE A 9 4.23 -4.10 -6.83
N ILE A 10 3.11 -3.54 -7.26
CA ILE A 10 2.26 -2.71 -6.41
C ILE A 10 1.02 -3.50 -6.03
N HIS A 11 0.83 -3.70 -4.73
CA HIS A 11 -0.40 -4.24 -4.15
C HIS A 11 -1.26 -3.06 -3.74
N ILE A 12 -2.53 -3.09 -4.12
CA ILE A 12 -3.42 -1.95 -3.96
C ILE A 12 -4.67 -2.41 -3.24
N ALA A 13 -5.14 -1.56 -2.33
CA ALA A 13 -6.45 -1.67 -1.72
C ALA A 13 -7.24 -0.38 -1.89
N VAL A 14 -8.52 -0.52 -2.17
CA VAL A 14 -9.45 0.60 -2.37
C VAL A 14 -10.67 0.40 -1.51
N LYS A 15 -11.08 1.41 -0.75
CA LYS A 15 -12.40 1.40 -0.11
C LYS A 15 -13.46 1.40 -1.19
N ILE A 16 -14.41 0.48 -1.09
CA ILE A 16 -15.53 0.39 -2.02
C ILE A 16 -16.86 0.45 -1.29
N GLU A 17 -17.92 0.74 -2.01
CA GLU A 17 -19.27 0.47 -1.55
C GLU A 17 -19.48 -1.04 -1.40
N LYS A 18 -20.55 -1.43 -0.67
CA LYS A 18 -20.93 -2.85 -0.57
C LYS A 18 -21.15 -3.40 -1.99
N PRO A 19 -20.44 -4.46 -2.40
CA PRO A 19 -20.61 -5.03 -3.73
C PRO A 19 -22.05 -5.50 -3.95
N LYS A 20 -22.63 -5.17 -5.11
CA LYS A 20 -24.00 -5.58 -5.47
C LYS A 20 -24.10 -7.08 -5.75
N ASN A 21 -23.04 -7.65 -6.32
CA ASN A 21 -23.00 -9.04 -6.81
C ASN A 21 -22.21 -9.98 -5.88
N LEU A 22 -22.46 -9.93 -4.57
CA LEU A 22 -21.73 -10.77 -3.59
C LEU A 22 -21.91 -12.28 -3.83
N ASP A 23 -23.03 -12.69 -4.41
CA ASP A 23 -23.32 -14.10 -4.72
C ASP A 23 -22.33 -14.71 -5.73
N ALA A 24 -21.61 -13.88 -6.49
CA ALA A 24 -20.55 -14.31 -7.40
C ALA A 24 -19.23 -14.65 -6.69
N TYR A 25 -19.13 -14.39 -5.39
CA TYR A 25 -17.93 -14.59 -4.60
C TYR A 25 -18.08 -15.73 -3.60
N VAL A 26 -16.98 -16.44 -3.36
CA VAL A 26 -16.88 -17.47 -2.33
C VAL A 26 -16.10 -16.89 -1.17
N SER A 27 -16.70 -16.90 0.02
CA SER A 27 -16.02 -16.48 1.23
C SER A 27 -15.00 -17.52 1.67
N THR A 28 -13.79 -17.08 1.98
CA THR A 28 -12.74 -17.89 2.62
C THR A 28 -12.67 -17.52 4.10
N ALA A 29 -13.77 -17.74 4.82
CA ALA A 29 -13.78 -17.63 6.27
C ALA A 29 -12.99 -18.80 6.87
N SER A 30 -11.70 -18.59 7.12
CA SER A 30 -10.84 -19.53 7.85
C SER A 30 -10.29 -18.84 9.09
N GLU A 31 -9.94 -19.64 10.11
CA GLU A 31 -9.19 -19.12 11.25
C GLU A 31 -7.85 -18.57 10.76
N ASP A 32 -7.69 -17.26 10.87
CA ASP A 32 -6.48 -16.57 10.45
C ASP A 32 -5.69 -16.11 11.68
N PHE A 33 -4.68 -16.89 12.04
CA PHE A 33 -3.75 -16.59 13.14
C PHE A 33 -2.87 -15.36 12.88
N SER A 34 -2.96 -14.76 11.70
CA SER A 34 -2.30 -13.50 11.37
C SER A 34 -2.89 -12.32 12.15
N PHE A 35 -4.16 -12.41 12.58
CA PHE A 35 -4.86 -11.36 13.32
C PHE A 35 -5.07 -11.71 14.79
N ASP A 36 -5.19 -10.67 15.64
CA ASP A 36 -5.45 -10.82 17.08
C ASP A 36 -6.84 -11.34 17.43
N LYS A 37 -7.74 -11.29 16.45
CA LYS A 37 -9.13 -11.71 16.57
C LYS A 37 -9.53 -12.42 15.30
N ASN A 38 -10.31 -13.48 15.45
CA ASN A 38 -10.98 -14.11 14.33
C ASN A 38 -11.87 -13.10 13.62
N ASN A 39 -12.02 -13.28 12.30
CA ASN A 39 -12.89 -12.45 11.46
C ASN A 39 -12.52 -10.96 11.45
N ARG A 40 -11.25 -10.60 11.69
CA ARG A 40 -10.76 -9.22 11.51
C ARG A 40 -11.00 -8.73 10.08
N PHE A 41 -10.77 -9.64 9.14
CA PHE A 41 -11.09 -9.51 7.73
C PHE A 41 -11.78 -10.80 7.28
N THR A 42 -12.76 -10.67 6.39
CA THR A 42 -13.38 -11.78 5.68
C THR A 42 -13.14 -11.55 4.20
N ASP A 43 -12.37 -12.42 3.57
CA ASP A 43 -12.08 -12.32 2.14
C ASP A 43 -13.14 -13.06 1.33
N TYR A 44 -13.42 -12.52 0.14
CA TYR A 44 -14.29 -13.13 -0.84
C TYR A 44 -13.60 -13.12 -2.21
N HIS A 45 -13.47 -14.31 -2.80
CA HIS A 45 -12.79 -14.53 -4.06
C HIS A 45 -13.78 -14.97 -5.13
N LYS A 46 -13.61 -14.50 -6.37
CA LYS A 46 -14.30 -15.09 -7.52
C LYS A 46 -13.62 -16.40 -7.88
N LYS A 47 -14.40 -17.42 -8.28
CA LYS A 47 -13.88 -18.76 -8.62
C LYS A 47 -12.76 -18.77 -9.68
N ASN A 48 -12.68 -17.74 -10.53
CA ASN A 48 -11.72 -17.63 -11.63
C ASN A 48 -10.79 -16.41 -11.54
N SER A 49 -10.71 -15.73 -10.39
CA SER A 49 -9.77 -14.62 -10.19
C SER A 49 -8.79 -14.93 -9.07
N ASN A 50 -7.52 -15.09 -9.42
CA ASN A 50 -6.45 -15.32 -8.44
C ASN A 50 -5.77 -14.02 -7.98
N ASN A 51 -5.92 -12.93 -8.74
CA ASN A 51 -5.13 -11.71 -8.52
C ASN A 51 -5.91 -10.60 -7.83
N SER A 52 -7.22 -10.75 -7.70
CA SER A 52 -8.09 -9.77 -7.05
C SER A 52 -9.16 -10.41 -6.18
N PHE A 53 -9.54 -9.70 -5.13
CA PHE A 53 -10.56 -10.14 -4.19
C PHE A 53 -11.15 -8.94 -3.47
N ILE A 54 -12.29 -9.14 -2.83
CA ILE A 54 -12.88 -8.16 -1.93
C ILE A 54 -12.71 -8.64 -0.48
N SER A 55 -12.58 -7.70 0.44
CA SER A 55 -12.46 -8.00 1.86
C SER A 55 -13.40 -7.12 2.67
N LEU A 56 -14.04 -7.70 3.68
CA LEU A 56 -14.87 -7.01 4.67
C LEU A 56 -14.14 -7.01 6.01
N ASP A 57 -13.89 -5.84 6.58
CA ASP A 57 -13.30 -5.76 7.92
C ASP A 57 -14.34 -5.90 9.05
N ASP A 58 -13.85 -6.05 10.29
CA ASP A 58 -14.68 -6.14 11.49
C ASP A 58 -15.44 -4.84 11.86
N LYS A 59 -15.21 -3.75 11.10
CA LYS A 59 -15.90 -2.46 11.20
C LYS A 59 -16.91 -2.23 10.08
N LYS A 60 -17.19 -3.26 9.28
CA LYS A 60 -18.15 -3.25 8.15
C LYS A 60 -17.69 -2.39 6.97
N GLN A 61 -16.40 -2.12 6.84
CA GLN A 61 -15.82 -1.45 5.68
C GLN A 61 -15.42 -2.48 4.62
N TRP A 62 -15.82 -2.23 3.38
CA TRP A 62 -15.49 -3.05 2.22
C TRP A 62 -14.27 -2.50 1.51
N TYR A 63 -13.40 -3.41 1.09
CA TYR A 63 -12.18 -3.11 0.35
C TYR A 63 -12.07 -4.00 -0.89
N TYR A 64 -11.58 -3.46 -1.98
CA TYR A 64 -11.13 -4.22 -3.14
C TYR A 64 -9.61 -4.29 -3.14
N PHE A 65 -9.06 -5.49 -3.31
CA PHE A 65 -7.63 -5.76 -3.40
C PHE A 65 -7.27 -6.21 -4.81
N THR A 66 -6.17 -5.67 -5.34
CA THR A 66 -5.59 -6.07 -6.63
C THR A 66 -4.08 -5.84 -6.60
N ASN A 67 -3.37 -6.30 -7.62
CA ASN A 67 -1.96 -6.00 -7.79
C ASN A 67 -1.57 -5.88 -9.27
N PHE A 68 -0.47 -5.17 -9.52
CA PHE A 68 0.10 -4.98 -10.85
C PHE A 68 1.63 -5.04 -10.77
N GLU A 69 2.25 -5.58 -11.81
CA GLU A 69 3.67 -5.39 -12.07
C GLU A 69 3.87 -4.07 -12.82
N VAL A 70 4.88 -3.30 -12.43
CA VAL A 70 5.18 -1.98 -13.02
C VAL A 70 6.67 -1.83 -13.30
N ASN A 71 7.03 -1.01 -14.28
CA ASN A 71 8.40 -0.89 -14.78
C ASN A 71 9.02 0.51 -14.60
N SER A 72 8.22 1.48 -14.13
CA SER A 72 8.62 2.89 -13.98
C SER A 72 7.90 3.55 -12.79
N PHE A 73 8.45 4.66 -12.31
CA PHE A 73 7.79 5.47 -11.27
C PHE A 73 6.47 6.08 -11.78
N SER A 74 6.40 6.44 -13.06
CA SER A 74 5.16 6.92 -13.69
C SER A 74 4.06 5.86 -13.71
N GLU A 75 4.38 4.61 -14.10
CA GLU A 75 3.45 3.49 -14.00
C GLU A 75 3.04 3.24 -12.54
N LEU A 76 3.99 3.28 -11.62
CA LEU A 76 3.74 3.08 -10.19
C LEU A 76 2.73 4.11 -9.64
N LYS A 77 2.92 5.40 -9.95
CA LYS A 77 2.01 6.51 -9.59
C LYS A 77 0.62 6.31 -10.18
N LEU A 78 0.53 5.96 -11.46
CA LEU A 78 -0.75 5.82 -12.18
C LEU A 78 -1.50 4.55 -11.78
N ALA A 79 -0.79 3.49 -11.39
CA ALA A 79 -1.38 2.19 -11.09
C ALA A 79 -2.42 2.23 -9.96
N ARG A 80 -2.32 3.19 -9.04
CA ARG A 80 -3.21 3.32 -7.88
C ARG A 80 -4.29 4.39 -7.98
N GLN A 81 -4.45 5.04 -9.13
CA GLN A 81 -5.48 6.05 -9.32
C GLN A 81 -6.87 5.41 -9.31
N ILE A 82 -7.80 5.96 -8.53
CA ILE A 82 -9.21 5.48 -8.48
C ILE A 82 -10.14 6.34 -9.34
N PHE A 83 -9.71 7.55 -9.73
CA PHE A 83 -10.41 8.41 -10.68
C PHE A 83 -9.45 8.93 -11.74
N LYS A 84 -9.97 9.21 -12.93
CA LYS A 84 -9.17 9.84 -14.00
C LYS A 84 -8.94 11.30 -13.61
N PRO A 85 -7.68 11.74 -13.41
CA PRO A 85 -7.41 13.15 -13.12
C PRO A 85 -7.86 14.03 -14.30
N SER A 86 -8.61 15.09 -14.00
CA SER A 86 -9.23 15.96 -15.03
C SER A 86 -8.22 16.69 -15.91
N TYR A 87 -6.99 16.88 -15.42
CA TYR A 87 -5.90 17.55 -16.13
C TYR A 87 -5.10 16.62 -17.05
N LEU A 88 -5.37 15.30 -17.03
CA LEU A 88 -4.69 14.34 -17.89
C LEU A 88 -5.50 14.12 -19.18
N ASN A 89 -5.10 14.85 -20.23
CA ASN A 89 -5.75 14.83 -21.54
C ASN A 89 -5.30 13.67 -22.46
N GLN A 90 -4.34 12.85 -22.02
CA GLN A 90 -3.77 11.77 -22.82
C GLN A 90 -4.44 10.43 -22.55
N GLU A 91 -4.37 9.50 -23.52
CA GLU A 91 -4.68 8.08 -23.34
C GLU A 91 -3.62 7.45 -22.43
N LEU A 92 -3.82 7.58 -21.12
CA LEU A 92 -3.00 6.92 -20.09
C LEU A 92 -3.70 5.65 -19.63
N THR A 93 -2.93 4.58 -19.45
CA THR A 93 -3.39 3.36 -18.80
C THR A 93 -3.59 3.62 -17.31
N LEU A 94 -4.82 3.42 -16.83
CA LEU A 94 -5.20 3.59 -15.42
C LEU A 94 -5.72 2.24 -14.93
N PRO A 95 -4.82 1.27 -14.64
CA PRO A 95 -5.17 -0.14 -14.56
C PRO A 95 -6.16 -0.43 -13.43
N LEU A 96 -6.09 0.31 -12.32
CA LEU A 96 -7.05 0.16 -11.23
C LEU A 96 -8.46 0.63 -11.60
N ILE A 97 -8.60 1.72 -12.37
CA ILE A 97 -9.91 2.22 -12.84
C ILE A 97 -10.54 1.23 -13.80
N GLU A 98 -9.74 0.74 -14.75
CA GLU A 98 -10.16 -0.28 -15.72
C GLU A 98 -10.63 -1.54 -14.98
N GLN A 99 -9.88 -1.97 -13.97
CA GLN A 99 -10.20 -3.14 -13.16
C GLN A 99 -11.45 -2.92 -12.28
N LEU A 100 -11.60 -1.78 -11.60
CA LEU A 100 -12.80 -1.46 -10.81
C LEU A 100 -14.07 -1.46 -11.69
N THR A 101 -13.96 -0.88 -12.90
CA THR A 101 -15.05 -0.83 -13.88
C THR A 101 -15.42 -2.23 -14.37
N LYS A 102 -14.42 -3.06 -14.70
CA LYS A 102 -14.62 -4.46 -15.11
C LYS A 102 -15.30 -5.29 -14.01
N GLU A 103 -15.03 -5.00 -12.75
CA GLU A 103 -15.57 -5.73 -11.60
C GLU A 103 -16.92 -5.16 -11.11
N ASP A 104 -17.44 -4.10 -11.73
CA ASP A 104 -18.65 -3.36 -11.31
C ASP A 104 -18.57 -2.89 -9.84
N LEU A 105 -17.40 -2.36 -9.46
CA LEU A 105 -17.11 -1.89 -8.11
C LEU A 105 -17.04 -0.36 -8.08
N ILE A 106 -17.72 0.23 -7.10
CA ILE A 106 -17.77 1.68 -6.91
C ILE A 106 -16.80 2.04 -5.78
N PRO A 107 -15.70 2.77 -6.07
CA PRO A 107 -14.80 3.25 -5.02
C PRO A 107 -15.47 4.34 -4.18
N LYS A 108 -15.21 4.36 -2.87
CA LYS A 108 -15.62 5.45 -2.00
C LYS A 108 -14.70 6.65 -2.19
N PHE A 109 -15.26 7.82 -2.47
CA PHE A 109 -14.51 9.08 -2.52
C PHE A 109 -14.63 9.84 -1.20
N GLU A 110 -13.55 9.85 -0.43
CA GLU A 110 -13.46 10.54 0.87
C GLU A 110 -12.40 11.66 0.81
N GLY A 111 -12.31 12.36 -0.33
CA GLY A 111 -11.34 13.43 -0.53
C GLY A 111 -9.92 12.96 -0.88
N TYR A 112 -9.74 11.66 -1.16
CA TYR A 112 -8.49 11.07 -1.63
C TYR A 112 -8.74 10.32 -2.94
N ASP A 113 -7.89 10.54 -3.94
CA ASP A 113 -8.06 10.09 -5.33
C ASP A 113 -7.23 8.83 -5.67
N LYS A 114 -6.58 8.23 -4.66
CA LYS A 114 -5.68 7.09 -4.82
C LYS A 114 -6.03 5.94 -3.86
N GLY A 115 -5.74 4.72 -4.28
CA GLY A 115 -5.77 3.56 -3.40
C GLY A 115 -4.62 3.55 -2.39
N TYR A 116 -4.80 2.80 -1.31
CA TYR A 116 -3.73 2.42 -0.40
C TYR A 116 -2.79 1.47 -1.13
N ALA A 117 -1.49 1.59 -0.89
CA ALA A 117 -0.52 0.84 -1.67
C ALA A 117 0.60 0.23 -0.82
N HIS A 118 1.00 -0.96 -1.21
CA HIS A 118 2.21 -1.61 -0.74
C HIS A 118 3.07 -1.96 -1.94
N VAL A 119 4.28 -1.38 -2.03
CA VAL A 119 5.21 -1.62 -3.12
C VAL A 119 6.23 -2.68 -2.72
N SER A 120 6.16 -3.83 -3.38
CA SER A 120 7.10 -4.93 -3.26
C SER A 120 8.19 -4.77 -4.31
N VAL A 121 9.46 -4.71 -3.89
CA VAL A 121 10.60 -4.49 -4.78
C VAL A 121 11.65 -5.56 -4.58
N LYS A 122 12.10 -6.12 -5.69
CA LYS A 122 13.25 -7.02 -5.72
C LYS A 122 14.47 -6.31 -6.29
N THR A 123 15.60 -6.42 -5.63
CA THR A 123 16.89 -5.84 -6.07
C THR A 123 18.03 -6.81 -5.81
N LYS A 124 19.15 -6.63 -6.50
CA LYS A 124 20.38 -7.40 -6.23
C LYS A 124 21.14 -6.89 -5.02
N ASP A 125 21.04 -5.59 -4.75
CA ASP A 125 21.76 -4.90 -3.69
C ASP A 125 20.97 -3.68 -3.23
N ILE A 126 20.42 -3.75 -2.01
CA ILE A 126 19.65 -2.65 -1.42
C ILE A 126 20.53 -1.41 -1.21
N GLN A 127 21.85 -1.56 -1.03
CA GLN A 127 22.74 -0.42 -0.83
C GLN A 127 22.98 0.38 -2.11
N SER A 128 22.86 -0.27 -3.27
CA SER A 128 22.93 0.40 -4.57
C SER A 128 21.77 1.39 -4.83
N LEU A 129 20.68 1.27 -4.08
CA LEU A 129 19.51 2.16 -4.19
C LEU A 129 19.67 3.37 -3.27
N SER A 130 19.63 4.57 -3.87
CA SER A 130 19.69 5.83 -3.12
C SER A 130 18.49 6.00 -2.17
N PRO A 131 18.62 6.77 -1.07
CA PRO A 131 17.49 7.08 -0.20
C PRO A 131 16.31 7.73 -0.93
N ILE A 132 16.58 8.52 -1.98
CA ILE A 132 15.55 9.15 -2.80
C ILE A 132 14.74 8.10 -3.55
N ILE A 133 15.39 7.13 -4.20
CA ILE A 133 14.70 6.05 -4.91
C ILE A 133 13.83 5.25 -3.93
N LYS A 134 14.39 4.90 -2.76
CA LYS A 134 13.66 4.20 -1.70
C LYS A 134 12.44 4.97 -1.21
N SER A 135 12.58 6.28 -1.04
CA SER A 135 11.48 7.17 -0.64
C SER A 135 10.38 7.23 -1.69
N ARG A 136 10.73 7.41 -2.97
CA ARG A 136 9.75 7.43 -4.07
C ARG A 136 8.98 6.11 -4.19
N LEU A 137 9.67 4.98 -4.04
CA LEU A 137 9.04 3.66 -4.00
C LEU A 137 8.05 3.54 -2.82
N ALA A 138 8.45 4.00 -1.63
CA ALA A 138 7.61 3.92 -0.44
C ALA A 138 6.38 4.82 -0.49
N ASN A 139 6.49 6.00 -1.13
CA ASN A 139 5.41 6.97 -1.26
C ASN A 139 4.56 6.80 -2.55
N VAL A 140 4.98 5.90 -3.45
CA VAL A 140 4.36 5.69 -4.77
C VAL A 140 4.37 7.01 -5.58
N ASP A 141 5.50 7.69 -5.54
CA ASP A 141 5.73 8.96 -6.23
C ASP A 141 6.21 8.70 -7.67
N GLY A 142 5.67 9.49 -8.61
CA GLY A 142 6.15 9.55 -9.99
C GLY A 142 7.51 10.24 -10.09
N GLU A 143 8.09 10.26 -11.29
CA GLU A 143 9.37 10.96 -11.52
C GLU A 143 9.23 12.48 -11.35
N ASP A 144 8.04 12.99 -11.66
CA ASP A 144 7.64 14.40 -11.62
C ASP A 144 7.22 14.90 -10.24
N ASP A 145 6.96 13.98 -9.29
CA ASP A 145 6.46 14.37 -7.97
C ASP A 145 7.58 14.98 -7.10
N PRO A 146 7.25 16.03 -6.32
CA PRO A 146 8.19 16.64 -5.39
C PRO A 146 8.47 15.69 -4.22
N ILE A 147 9.71 15.70 -3.74
CA ILE A 147 10.08 14.97 -2.53
C ILE A 147 9.69 15.85 -1.33
N VAL A 148 8.61 15.49 -0.64
CA VAL A 148 8.05 16.29 0.46
C VAL A 148 8.72 15.98 1.81
N SER A 149 9.21 14.76 2.02
CA SER A 149 9.98 14.38 3.22
C SER A 149 11.46 14.22 2.91
N SER A 150 12.30 14.92 3.67
CA SER A 150 13.76 14.77 3.62
C SER A 150 14.28 13.53 4.36
N ASN A 151 13.43 12.85 5.14
CA ASN A 151 13.84 11.73 5.99
C ASN A 151 13.25 10.40 5.50
N LEU A 152 14.10 9.35 5.50
CA LEU A 152 13.71 7.98 5.18
C LEU A 152 13.61 7.16 6.46
N HIS A 153 12.40 6.75 6.82
CA HIS A 153 12.17 5.87 7.96
C HIS A 153 12.04 4.44 7.45
N TYR A 154 12.85 3.54 8.00
CA TYR A 154 12.80 2.12 7.65
C TYR A 154 13.22 1.23 8.80
N ILE A 155 12.75 -0.01 8.77
CA ILE A 155 13.31 -1.12 9.56
C ILE A 155 13.97 -2.11 8.60
N SER A 156 14.98 -2.82 9.09
CA SER A 156 15.74 -3.76 8.29
C SER A 156 15.78 -5.13 8.95
N ASN A 157 15.70 -6.16 8.14
CA ASN A 157 15.93 -7.54 8.53
C ASN A 157 17.07 -8.10 7.68
N THR A 158 17.91 -8.94 8.29
CA THR A 158 18.93 -9.72 7.60
C THR A 158 18.70 -11.19 7.91
N TYR A 159 18.46 -11.97 6.86
CA TYR A 159 18.29 -13.41 6.95
C TYR A 159 19.06 -14.09 5.82
N ASN A 160 19.81 -15.14 6.14
CA ASN A 160 20.64 -15.87 5.18
C ASN A 160 21.50 -14.94 4.28
N HIS A 161 22.18 -13.97 4.89
CA HIS A 161 23.01 -12.95 4.22
C HIS A 161 22.29 -12.03 3.22
N THR A 162 20.96 -12.11 3.12
CA THR A 162 20.14 -11.22 2.32
C THR A 162 19.43 -10.21 3.20
N LYS A 163 19.30 -8.98 2.71
CA LYS A 163 18.65 -7.88 3.41
C LYS A 163 17.25 -7.62 2.89
N THR A 164 16.37 -7.23 3.79
CA THR A 164 15.03 -6.71 3.48
C THR A 164 14.81 -5.42 4.26
N ASN A 165 14.39 -4.37 3.58
CA ASN A 165 14.00 -3.10 4.18
C ASN A 165 12.48 -2.92 4.05
N PHE A 166 11.83 -2.56 5.15
CA PHE A 166 10.45 -2.08 5.17
C PHE A 166 10.49 -0.57 5.39
N ILE A 167 9.87 0.18 4.49
CA ILE A 167 10.05 1.63 4.37
C ILE A 167 8.67 2.28 4.42
N SER A 168 8.54 3.32 5.24
CA SER A 168 7.26 4.02 5.41
C SER A 168 7.02 5.09 4.34
N GLY A 169 5.79 5.15 3.83
CA GLY A 169 5.25 6.24 3.00
C GLY A 169 3.85 6.65 3.45
N VAL A 170 3.63 6.66 4.78
CA VAL A 170 2.31 6.79 5.42
C VAL A 170 1.54 8.02 4.95
N GLU A 171 2.21 9.15 4.76
CA GLU A 171 1.58 10.41 4.34
C GLU A 171 0.91 10.32 2.95
N THR A 172 1.33 9.36 2.13
CA THR A 172 0.68 9.08 0.85
C THR A 172 -0.13 7.78 0.88
N ASN A 173 -0.56 7.32 2.06
CA ASN A 173 -1.29 6.06 2.25
C ASN A 173 -0.56 4.87 1.61
N SER A 174 0.76 4.81 1.78
CA SER A 174 1.55 3.73 1.19
C SER A 174 2.79 3.34 2.00
N PHE A 175 3.45 2.26 1.58
CA PHE A 175 4.73 1.81 2.13
C PHE A 175 5.41 0.87 1.12
N ALA A 176 6.69 0.57 1.34
CA ALA A 176 7.43 -0.37 0.51
C ALA A 176 8.14 -1.47 1.31
N THR A 177 8.24 -2.65 0.69
CA THR A 177 9.16 -3.72 1.08
C THR A 177 10.18 -3.92 -0.03
N ILE A 178 11.45 -3.66 0.25
CA ILE A 178 12.55 -3.86 -0.71
C ILE A 178 13.42 -5.01 -0.22
N THR A 179 13.64 -6.03 -1.04
CA THR A 179 14.36 -7.24 -0.63
C THR A 179 15.39 -7.71 -1.66
N GLU A 180 16.49 -8.28 -1.15
CA GLU A 180 17.50 -9.00 -1.93
C GLU A 180 17.16 -10.49 -2.07
N SER A 181 16.36 -11.02 -1.15
CA SER A 181 16.00 -12.44 -1.12
C SER A 181 14.97 -12.78 -2.20
N SER A 182 15.40 -13.53 -3.22
CA SER A 182 14.51 -14.07 -4.26
C SER A 182 13.48 -15.05 -3.72
N ASP A 183 13.89 -15.94 -2.82
CA ASP A 183 13.01 -16.96 -2.23
C ASP A 183 11.92 -16.31 -1.38
N TYR A 184 12.30 -15.36 -0.52
CA TYR A 184 11.32 -14.59 0.23
C TYR A 184 10.38 -13.85 -0.71
N TYR A 185 10.90 -13.16 -1.74
CA TYR A 185 10.07 -12.37 -2.65
C TYR A 185 9.01 -13.21 -3.38
N ASN A 186 9.44 -14.28 -4.06
CA ASN A 186 8.59 -15.07 -4.95
C ASN A 186 7.71 -16.07 -4.21
N SER A 187 8.23 -16.73 -3.17
CA SER A 187 7.55 -17.86 -2.53
C SER A 187 6.73 -17.45 -1.31
N ILE A 188 7.02 -16.29 -0.71
CA ILE A 188 6.42 -15.87 0.56
C ILE A 188 5.78 -14.48 0.42
N HIS A 189 6.53 -13.50 -0.08
CA HIS A 189 6.14 -12.10 -0.02
C HIS A 189 4.97 -11.80 -0.95
N ILE A 190 5.18 -11.95 -2.26
CA ILE A 190 4.14 -11.65 -3.26
C ILE A 190 2.87 -12.49 -3.03
N PRO A 191 2.92 -13.81 -2.82
CA PRO A 191 1.70 -14.63 -2.75
C PRO A 191 0.93 -14.53 -1.44
N LYS A 192 1.57 -14.14 -0.32
CA LYS A 192 0.95 -14.23 1.02
C LYS A 192 1.12 -12.95 1.83
N VAL A 193 2.36 -12.53 2.05
CA VAL A 193 2.67 -11.52 3.06
C VAL A 193 2.34 -10.10 2.59
N SER A 194 2.45 -9.82 1.30
CA SER A 194 2.22 -8.50 0.71
C SER A 194 0.82 -7.95 1.00
N ASN A 195 -0.22 -8.74 0.72
CA ASN A 195 -1.61 -8.40 0.98
C ASN A 195 -1.92 -8.39 2.47
N LEU A 196 -1.30 -9.26 3.25
CA LEU A 196 -1.44 -9.28 4.70
C LEU A 196 -0.90 -7.99 5.33
N TYR A 197 0.28 -7.53 4.91
CA TYR A 197 0.85 -6.27 5.37
C TYR A 197 0.02 -5.07 4.92
N LEU A 198 -0.54 -5.12 3.70
CA LEU A 198 -1.45 -4.09 3.23
C LEU A 198 -2.73 -4.05 4.09
N LYS A 199 -3.27 -5.19 4.53
CA LYS A 199 -4.39 -5.25 5.50
C LYS A 199 -4.03 -4.65 6.85
N TYR A 200 -2.84 -4.95 7.38
CA TYR A 200 -2.36 -4.32 8.61
C TYR A 200 -2.27 -2.79 8.47
N PHE A 201 -1.73 -2.33 7.35
CA PHE A 201 -1.56 -0.92 7.05
C PHE A 201 -2.91 -0.21 6.90
N LEU A 202 -3.85 -0.79 6.14
CA LEU A 202 -5.22 -0.28 6.01
C LEU A 202 -5.87 -0.10 7.38
N TYR A 203 -5.83 -1.15 8.21
CA TYR A 203 -6.44 -1.10 9.52
C TYR A 203 -5.76 -0.06 10.44
N PHE A 204 -4.45 0.12 10.30
CA PHE A 204 -3.70 1.16 10.99
C PHE A 204 -4.14 2.57 10.58
N ILE A 205 -4.22 2.85 9.27
CA ILE A 205 -4.64 4.18 8.79
C ILE A 205 -6.09 4.48 9.19
N GLU A 206 -6.97 3.49 9.08
CA GLU A 206 -8.42 3.67 9.29
C GLU A 206 -8.82 3.70 10.75
N HIS A 207 -8.19 2.86 11.56
CA HIS A 207 -8.64 2.58 12.93
C HIS A 207 -7.57 2.89 13.98
N GLY A 208 -6.41 3.43 13.56
CA GLY A 208 -5.33 3.88 14.44
C GLY A 208 -4.56 2.78 15.15
N ILE A 209 -4.75 1.50 14.77
CA ILE A 209 -4.12 0.35 15.42
C ILE A 209 -3.69 -0.71 14.40
N VAL A 210 -2.64 -1.46 14.70
CA VAL A 210 -2.29 -2.67 13.93
C VAL A 210 -3.01 -3.90 14.52
N PRO A 211 -3.76 -4.69 13.73
CA PRO A 211 -4.65 -5.71 14.23
C PRO A 211 -3.97 -7.06 14.54
N SER A 212 -2.69 -7.05 14.94
CA SER A 212 -1.91 -8.24 15.23
C SER A 212 -0.83 -7.99 16.30
N LYS A 213 -0.69 -8.93 17.24
CA LYS A 213 0.27 -8.95 18.35
C LYS A 213 1.58 -9.61 17.97
N GLN A 214 1.69 -10.18 16.77
CA GLN A 214 2.93 -10.79 16.30
C GLN A 214 4.05 -9.75 16.22
N MET A 215 5.30 -10.20 16.22
CA MET A 215 6.46 -9.32 16.26
C MET A 215 6.54 -8.37 15.06
N MET A 216 6.40 -8.91 13.84
CA MET A 216 6.57 -8.13 12.62
C MET A 216 5.49 -7.04 12.45
N PRO A 217 4.19 -7.30 12.67
CA PRO A 217 3.16 -6.25 12.68
C PRO A 217 3.42 -5.15 13.71
N LYS A 218 3.92 -5.49 14.91
CA LYS A 218 4.31 -4.48 15.92
C LYS A 218 5.47 -3.59 15.44
N LEU A 219 6.46 -4.16 14.77
CA LEU A 219 7.56 -3.38 14.19
C LEU A 219 7.08 -2.47 13.06
N LEU A 220 6.17 -2.96 12.20
CA LEU A 220 5.53 -2.15 11.16
C LEU A 220 4.71 -1.01 11.77
N ASN A 221 3.95 -1.26 12.84
CA ASN A 221 3.23 -0.23 13.57
C ASN A 221 4.16 0.90 14.03
N ASN A 222 5.28 0.55 14.67
CA ASN A 222 6.26 1.54 15.14
C ASN A 222 6.88 2.33 13.98
N LEU A 223 7.17 1.65 12.87
CA LEU A 223 7.67 2.29 11.66
C LEU A 223 6.65 3.31 11.13
N TRP A 224 5.38 2.93 10.99
CA TRP A 224 4.35 3.80 10.43
C TRP A 224 4.05 4.99 11.35
N LEU A 225 3.96 4.76 12.66
CA LEU A 225 3.84 5.82 13.67
C LEU A 225 5.01 6.80 13.60
N SER A 226 6.22 6.34 13.28
CA SER A 226 7.40 7.22 13.21
C SER A 226 7.35 8.27 12.09
N THR A 227 6.50 8.06 11.09
CA THR A 227 6.33 8.97 9.94
C THR A 227 4.99 9.69 9.92
N GLN A 228 4.03 9.25 10.73
CA GLN A 228 2.72 9.87 10.77
C GLN A 228 2.83 11.22 11.48
N ALA A 229 2.75 12.31 10.72
CA ALA A 229 2.75 13.66 11.27
C ALA A 229 1.59 13.89 12.27
N ASN A 230 0.57 13.03 12.21
CA ASN A 230 -0.65 13.07 13.02
C ASN A 230 -0.63 12.28 14.34
N THR A 231 0.52 11.77 14.82
CA THR A 231 0.56 11.25 16.20
C THR A 231 0.69 12.41 17.21
N ASN A 232 -0.43 13.06 17.54
CA ASN A 232 -0.70 13.93 18.70
C ASN A 232 0.33 15.02 19.12
N ASN A 233 1.35 15.32 18.32
CA ASN A 233 2.34 16.38 18.53
C ASN A 233 2.83 16.91 17.18
N TRP A 234 1.93 17.53 16.41
CA TRP A 234 2.30 18.20 15.18
C TRP A 234 3.31 19.33 15.46
N ASN A 235 4.26 19.56 14.55
CA ASN A 235 5.24 20.63 14.67
C ASN A 235 4.56 22.00 14.45
N SER A 236 4.35 22.75 15.53
CA SER A 236 3.74 24.09 15.49
C SER A 236 4.47 25.07 14.58
N ASN A 237 5.75 24.83 14.26
CA ASN A 237 6.52 25.66 13.32
C ASN A 237 6.12 25.46 11.84
N LEU A 238 5.30 24.45 11.53
CA LEU A 238 4.68 24.28 10.22
C LEU A 238 3.38 25.11 10.09
N LEU A 239 2.86 25.70 11.17
CA LEU A 239 1.80 26.71 11.11
C LEU A 239 2.43 28.06 10.75
N LYS A 240 2.20 28.54 9.53
CA LYS A 240 2.46 29.94 9.18
C LYS A 240 1.14 30.69 9.15
N VAL A 241 0.84 31.43 10.21
CA VAL A 241 -0.29 32.37 10.27
C VAL A 241 0.24 33.74 9.87
N ILE A 242 -0.24 34.28 8.75
CA ILE A 242 -0.02 35.68 8.39
C ILE A 242 -1.25 36.45 8.90
N PRO A 243 -1.13 37.30 9.92
CA PRO A 243 -2.23 38.15 10.33
C PRO A 243 -2.53 39.16 9.20
N LEU A 244 -3.81 39.40 8.95
CA LEU A 244 -4.24 40.47 8.06
C LEU A 244 -3.87 41.82 8.70
N PRO A 245 -3.30 42.78 7.95
CA PRO A 245 -3.02 44.09 8.48
C PRO A 245 -4.33 44.83 8.76
N ASP A 246 -4.32 45.64 9.83
CA ASP A 246 -5.41 46.53 10.23
C ASP A 246 -5.85 47.48 9.10
#